data_AF-A0AA42TA08-F1
#
_entry.id   AF-A0AA42TA08-F1
#
_cell.length_a   1.000
_cell.length_b   1.000
_cell.length_c   1.000
_cell.angle_alpha   90.00
_cell.angle_beta   90.00
_cell.angle_gamma   90.00
#
_symmetry.space_group_name_H-M   'P 1'
#
loop_
_entity.id
_entity.type
_entity.pdbx_description
1 polymer ?
#
loop_
_entity_poly.entity_id
_entity_poly.type
_entity_poly.pdbx_seq_one_letter_code
_entity_poly.pdbx_strand_id
1 'polypeptide(L)'
;MVMLYLVVRTLLPLLAFALVAWAVSRLIKARVARLPPVPLNLPAHRSSPRKKDRRLYARALRRRPSLRTATRPASAPRSWHLLGVMVAIAALAATVVVMPDGARFQVMVESVRGYPVTLAEVRVPAAAQAVVLQRWRPSLAPLARPVTMRYPIGRFGGDHEAHALLPVQIRHLDDRLQVALPAAVDAVALQAELAQRAGLPAGAVSMRQAQVAPWMDAGWEPLGDP
;
A
#
# COMPACT_ATOMS: atom_id res chain seq x y z
N MET A 1 -0.42 -16.25 -6.97
CA MET A 1 -0.64 -15.21 -5.94
C MET A 1 0.57 -15.01 -5.03
N VAL A 2 1.20 -16.08 -4.51
CA VAL A 2 2.43 -15.99 -3.67
C VAL A 2 3.56 -15.17 -4.28
N MET A 3 3.94 -15.45 -5.51
CA MET A 3 4.98 -14.68 -6.19
C MET A 3 4.64 -13.18 -6.32
N LEU A 4 3.40 -12.84 -6.70
CA LEU A 4 2.96 -11.45 -6.82
C LEU A 4 3.06 -10.73 -5.47
N TYR A 5 2.58 -11.36 -4.40
CA TYR A 5 2.69 -10.80 -3.05
C TYR A 5 4.15 -10.58 -2.64
N LEU A 6 5.04 -11.55 -2.85
CA LEU A 6 6.47 -11.41 -2.51
C LEU A 6 7.15 -10.30 -3.31
N VAL A 7 6.81 -10.18 -4.59
CA VAL A 7 7.31 -9.11 -5.47
C VAL A 7 6.83 -7.76 -4.98
N VAL A 8 5.53 -7.58 -4.71
CA VAL A 8 5.02 -6.28 -4.22
C VAL A 8 5.59 -5.96 -2.83
N ARG A 9 5.63 -6.94 -1.93
CA ARG A 9 6.17 -6.80 -0.57
C ARG A 9 7.65 -6.38 -0.55
N THR A 10 8.43 -6.74 -1.57
CA THR A 10 9.85 -6.40 -1.66
C THR A 10 10.08 -5.13 -2.49
N LEU A 11 9.44 -5.00 -3.65
CA LEU A 11 9.63 -3.87 -4.55
C LEU A 11 8.98 -2.59 -4.03
N LEU A 12 7.79 -2.64 -3.42
CA LEU A 12 7.09 -1.45 -2.98
C LEU A 12 7.89 -0.65 -1.93
N PRO A 13 8.45 -1.26 -0.86
CA PRO A 13 9.30 -0.54 0.08
C PRO A 13 10.58 0.00 -0.57
N LEU A 14 11.19 -0.75 -1.49
CA LEU A 14 12.39 -0.32 -2.20
C LEU A 14 12.12 0.89 -3.10
N LEU A 15 11.00 0.89 -3.82
CA LEU A 15 10.58 2.00 -4.66
C LEU A 15 10.23 3.23 -3.82
N ALA A 16 9.50 3.06 -2.71
CA ALA A 16 9.21 4.14 -1.78
C ALA A 16 10.48 4.76 -1.20
N PHE A 17 11.43 3.92 -0.76
CA PHE A 17 12.74 4.37 -0.30
C PHE A 17 13.48 5.15 -1.39
N ALA A 18 13.56 4.62 -2.61
CA ALA A 18 14.23 5.26 -3.73
C ALA A 18 13.60 6.61 -4.07
N LEU A 19 12.27 6.69 -4.10
CA LEU A 19 11.52 7.90 -4.40
C LEU A 19 11.74 8.97 -3.32
N VAL A 20 11.67 8.58 -2.05
CA VAL A 20 11.93 9.49 -0.92
C VAL A 20 13.39 9.96 -0.92
N ALA A 21 14.35 9.06 -1.10
CA ALA A 21 15.77 9.40 -1.19
C ALA A 21 16.05 10.36 -2.35
N TRP A 22 15.42 10.12 -3.51
CA TRP A 22 15.52 11.02 -4.67
C TRP A 22 14.93 12.40 -4.37
N ALA A 23 13.75 12.47 -3.75
CA ALA A 23 13.10 13.72 -3.38
C ALA A 23 13.93 14.51 -2.36
N VAL A 24 14.43 13.85 -1.32
CA VAL A 24 15.34 14.43 -0.33
C VAL A 24 16.63 14.95 -0.99
N SER A 25 17.23 14.18 -1.91
CA SER A 25 18.42 14.61 -2.66
C SER A 25 18.16 15.87 -3.49
N ARG A 26 17.01 15.93 -4.18
CA ARG A 26 16.57 17.13 -4.91
C ARG A 26 16.40 18.33 -3.98
N LEU A 27 15.77 18.13 -2.82
CA LEU A 27 15.57 19.18 -1.81
C LEU A 27 16.90 19.69 -1.25
N ILE A 28 17.83 18.80 -0.91
CA ILE A 28 19.17 19.17 -0.44
C ILE A 28 19.89 19.98 -1.52
N LYS A 29 19.91 19.52 -2.78
CA LYS A 29 20.53 20.26 -3.89
C LYS A 29 19.91 21.65 -4.08
N ALA A 30 18.58 21.74 -4.05
CA ALA A 30 17.86 23.01 -4.18
C ALA A 30 18.17 23.97 -3.02
N ARG A 31 18.33 23.45 -1.79
CA ARG A 31 18.69 24.25 -0.62
C ARG A 31 20.16 24.67 -0.65
N VAL A 32 21.07 23.77 -1.05
CA VAL A 32 22.50 24.08 -1.21
C VAL A 32 22.73 25.16 -2.26
N ALA A 33 21.98 25.14 -3.37
CA ALA A 33 22.08 26.18 -4.41
C ALA A 33 21.70 27.58 -3.89
N ARG A 34 20.97 27.69 -2.78
CA ARG A 34 20.60 28.96 -2.15
C ARG A 34 21.59 29.39 -1.07
N LEU A 35 22.57 28.56 -0.71
CA LEU A 35 23.57 28.90 0.30
C LEU A 35 24.62 29.84 -0.29
N PRO A 36 25.09 30.84 0.47
CA PRO A 36 26.15 31.74 0.01
C PRO A 36 27.44 30.94 -0.23
N PRO A 37 28.20 31.26 -1.30
CA PRO A 37 29.46 30.59 -1.59
C PRO A 37 30.47 30.85 -0.47
N VAL A 38 31.23 29.81 -0.11
CA VAL A 38 32.14 29.84 1.05
C VAL A 38 33.54 30.24 0.56
N PRO A 39 34.26 31.17 1.23
CA PRO A 39 35.62 31.52 0.83
C PRO A 39 36.53 30.28 0.88
N LEU A 40 37.40 30.12 -0.11
CA LEU A 40 38.50 29.15 0.02
C LEU A 40 39.39 29.65 1.17
N ASN A 41 39.28 28.99 2.32
CA ASN A 41 40.17 29.17 3.46
C ASN A 41 41.59 28.74 3.06
N LEU A 42 42.29 29.60 2.35
CA LEU A 42 43.72 29.52 2.25
C LEU A 42 44.28 29.74 3.66
N PRO A 43 45.18 28.87 4.15
CA PRO A 43 45.83 29.12 5.43
C PRO A 43 46.46 30.52 5.36
N ALA A 44 46.09 31.39 6.30
CA ALA A 44 46.68 32.70 6.41
C ALA A 44 48.20 32.54 6.40
N HIS A 45 48.92 33.47 5.77
CA HIS A 45 50.38 33.42 5.57
C HIS A 45 51.19 33.09 6.85
N ARG A 46 50.56 33.26 8.03
CA ARG A 46 51.12 33.09 9.37
C ARG A 46 50.77 31.78 10.09
N SER A 47 49.88 30.91 9.57
CA SER A 47 49.44 29.70 10.30
C SER A 47 50.26 28.44 10.04
N SER A 48 51.16 28.43 9.04
CA SER A 48 52.03 27.27 8.78
C SER A 48 53.35 27.37 9.56
N PRO A 49 53.65 26.40 10.46
CA PRO A 49 54.90 26.40 11.21
C PRO A 49 56.14 26.21 10.31
N ARG A 50 56.02 25.56 9.14
CA ARG A 50 57.14 25.21 8.26
C ARG A 50 57.46 26.31 7.22
N LYS A 51 58.73 26.70 7.12
CA LYS A 51 59.24 27.74 6.18
C LYS A 51 59.09 27.37 4.69
N LYS A 52 59.15 26.06 4.36
CA LYS A 52 58.98 25.53 2.99
C LYS A 52 57.57 25.79 2.45
N ASP A 53 56.56 25.55 3.28
CA ASP A 53 55.16 25.69 2.91
C ASP A 53 54.79 27.16 2.66
N ARG A 54 55.35 28.09 3.45
CA ARG A 54 55.21 29.53 3.23
C ARG A 54 55.78 29.99 1.88
N ARG A 55 56.90 29.41 1.43
CA ARG A 55 57.52 29.72 0.13
C ARG A 55 56.69 29.18 -1.03
N LEU A 56 56.18 27.95 -0.93
CA LEU A 56 55.30 27.36 -1.93
C LEU A 56 53.98 28.15 -2.04
N TYR A 57 53.42 28.55 -0.90
CA TYR A 57 52.23 29.41 -0.83
C TYR A 57 52.44 30.75 -1.55
N ALA A 58 53.54 31.46 -1.26
CA ALA A 58 53.85 32.73 -1.90
C ALA A 58 54.04 32.57 -3.42
N ARG A 59 54.64 31.46 -3.88
CA ARG A 59 54.77 31.15 -5.31
C ARG A 59 53.41 30.87 -5.96
N ALA A 60 52.52 30.13 -5.31
CA ALA A 60 51.18 29.85 -5.81
C ALA A 60 50.34 31.13 -5.94
N LEU A 61 50.40 32.02 -4.95
CA LEU A 61 49.67 33.29 -4.95
C LEU A 61 50.17 34.28 -5.99
N ARG A 62 51.48 34.30 -6.27
CA ARG A 62 52.07 35.11 -7.35
C ARG A 62 51.60 34.65 -8.73
N ARG A 63 51.40 33.34 -8.92
CA ARG A 63 50.93 32.76 -10.19
C ARG A 63 49.43 32.94 -10.41
N ARG A 64 48.63 32.97 -9.33
CA ARG A 64 47.17 33.13 -9.40
C ARG A 64 46.67 34.04 -8.27
N PRO A 65 46.66 35.37 -8.46
CA PRO A 65 46.27 36.33 -7.41
C PRO A 65 44.78 36.23 -7.03
N SER A 66 43.93 35.76 -7.95
CA SER A 66 42.49 35.52 -7.74
C SER A 66 42.18 34.44 -6.70
N LEU A 67 43.17 33.62 -6.30
CA LEU A 67 42.99 32.64 -5.23
C LEU A 67 42.67 33.30 -3.88
N ARG A 68 43.00 34.59 -3.69
CA ARG A 68 42.66 35.35 -2.46
C ARG A 68 41.16 35.53 -2.26
N THR A 69 40.40 35.61 -3.34
CA THR A 69 38.94 35.87 -3.34
C THR A 69 38.17 34.70 -3.94
N ALA A 70 38.84 33.60 -4.27
CA ALA A 70 38.20 32.43 -4.83
C ALA A 70 37.24 31.83 -3.80
N THR A 71 36.02 31.55 -4.23
CA THR A 71 34.98 30.92 -3.41
C THR A 71 34.71 29.50 -3.88
N ARG A 72 34.41 28.60 -2.95
CA ARG A 72 33.93 27.25 -3.23
C ARG A 72 32.40 27.22 -3.11
N PRO A 73 31.67 26.47 -3.94
CA PRO A 73 30.25 26.21 -3.70
C PRO A 73 30.06 25.64 -2.29
N ALA A 74 29.05 26.15 -1.58
CA ALA A 74 28.71 25.66 -0.25
C ALA A 74 28.44 24.15 -0.30
N SER A 75 28.99 23.41 0.66
CA SER A 75 28.67 21.99 0.82
C SER A 75 27.47 21.87 1.75
N ALA A 76 26.60 20.87 1.52
CA ALA A 76 25.51 20.58 2.43
C ALA A 76 26.06 20.24 3.83
N PRO A 77 25.44 20.74 4.91
CA PRO A 77 25.71 20.27 6.26
C PRO A 77 25.53 18.75 6.36
N ARG A 78 26.41 18.06 7.10
CA ARG A 78 26.28 16.61 7.34
C ARG A 78 24.94 16.26 7.99
N SER A 79 24.39 17.14 8.82
CA SER A 79 23.08 16.98 9.46
C SER A 79 21.94 16.85 8.45
N TRP A 80 22.01 17.51 7.28
CA TRP A 80 20.97 17.39 6.25
C TRP A 80 20.96 16.00 5.62
N HIS A 81 22.15 15.42 5.40
CA HIS A 81 22.27 14.04 4.92
C HIS A 81 21.78 13.04 5.97
N LEU A 82 22.12 13.24 7.25
CA LEU A 82 21.63 12.37 8.34
C LEU A 82 20.09 12.42 8.45
N LEU A 83 19.51 13.62 8.44
CA LEU A 83 18.06 13.79 8.48
C LEU A 83 17.39 13.14 7.25
N GLY A 84 18.00 13.30 6.08
CA GLY A 84 17.54 12.66 4.85
C GLY A 84 17.54 11.13 4.90
N VAL A 85 18.60 10.52 5.45
CA VAL A 85 18.68 9.08 5.67
C VAL A 85 17.60 8.62 6.65
N MET A 86 17.40 9.34 7.75
CA MET A 86 16.36 9.02 8.73
C MET A 86 14.96 9.03 8.09
N VAL A 87 14.66 10.02 7.26
CA VAL A 87 13.37 10.11 6.53
C VAL A 87 13.21 8.94 5.55
N ALA A 88 14.25 8.57 4.82
CA ALA A 88 14.19 7.44 3.90
C ALA A 88 13.98 6.09 4.62
N ILE A 89 14.68 5.88 5.75
CA ILE A 89 14.49 4.68 6.59
C ILE A 89 13.09 4.66 7.20
N ALA A 90 12.58 5.79 7.69
CA ALA A 90 11.23 5.90 8.21
C ALA A 90 10.18 5.56 7.15
N ALA A 91 10.35 6.03 5.90
CA ALA A 91 9.47 5.67 4.80
C ALA A 91 9.48 4.16 4.51
N LEU A 92 10.68 3.55 4.49
CA LEU A 92 10.81 2.10 4.32
C LEU A 92 10.10 1.34 5.45
N ALA A 93 10.35 1.70 6.71
CA ALA A 93 9.68 1.08 7.86
C ALA A 93 8.16 1.24 7.80
N ALA A 94 7.66 2.45 7.49
CA ALA A 94 6.24 2.72 7.36
C ALA A 94 5.59 1.85 6.26
N THR A 95 6.22 1.72 5.09
CA THR A 95 5.67 0.87 4.01
C THR A 95 5.62 -0.61 4.39
N VAL A 96 6.58 -1.12 5.15
CA VAL A 96 6.55 -2.50 5.64
C VAL A 96 5.43 -2.71 6.67
N VAL A 97 5.19 -1.73 7.55
CA VAL A 97 4.15 -1.80 8.59
C VAL A 97 2.74 -1.72 8.00
N VAL A 98 2.53 -0.88 7.00
CA VAL A 98 1.21 -0.71 6.34
C VAL A 98 0.87 -1.87 5.41
N MET A 99 1.87 -2.64 4.97
CA MET A 99 1.66 -3.73 4.03
C MET A 99 0.69 -4.78 4.61
N PRO A 100 -0.41 -5.12 3.91
CA PRO A 100 -1.30 -6.18 4.35
C PRO A 100 -0.56 -7.52 4.36
N ASP A 101 -0.99 -8.44 5.25
CA ASP A 101 -0.55 -9.83 5.18
C ASP A 101 -0.92 -10.47 3.83
N GLY A 102 -0.35 -11.64 3.53
CA GLY A 102 -0.55 -12.28 2.24
C GLY A 102 -2.01 -12.56 1.92
N ALA A 103 -2.78 -13.05 2.89
CA ALA A 103 -4.18 -13.41 2.67
C ALA A 103 -5.06 -12.17 2.45
N ARG A 104 -4.83 -11.09 3.21
CA ARG A 104 -5.47 -9.79 3.01
C ARG A 104 -5.07 -9.16 1.68
N PHE A 105 -3.82 -9.31 1.25
CA PHE A 105 -3.38 -8.88 -0.07
C PHE A 105 -4.12 -9.63 -1.17
N GLN A 106 -4.31 -10.95 -1.03
CA GLN A 106 -5.08 -11.73 -1.99
C GLN A 106 -6.55 -11.29 -2.02
N VAL A 107 -7.20 -11.11 -0.87
CA VAL A 107 -8.58 -10.56 -0.78
C VAL A 107 -8.68 -9.21 -1.45
N MET A 108 -7.70 -8.32 -1.25
CA MET A 108 -7.63 -7.02 -1.90
C MET A 108 -7.51 -7.16 -3.43
N VAL A 109 -6.61 -7.99 -3.93
CA VAL A 109 -6.43 -8.21 -5.38
C VAL A 109 -7.68 -8.80 -6.01
N GLU A 110 -8.31 -9.79 -5.37
CA GLU A 110 -9.56 -10.39 -5.83
C GLU A 110 -10.69 -9.36 -5.82
N SER A 111 -10.78 -8.52 -4.78
CA SER A 111 -11.82 -7.48 -4.70
C SER A 111 -11.66 -6.38 -5.76
N VAL A 112 -10.44 -6.15 -6.26
CA VAL A 112 -10.13 -5.22 -7.35
C VAL A 112 -10.36 -5.84 -8.73
N ARG A 113 -9.82 -7.04 -8.96
CA ARG A 113 -9.90 -7.70 -10.28
C ARG A 113 -11.24 -8.36 -10.56
N GLY A 114 -11.99 -8.61 -9.49
CA GLY A 114 -13.20 -9.40 -9.49
C GLY A 114 -12.95 -10.89 -9.36
N TYR A 115 -13.93 -11.58 -8.80
CA TYR A 115 -13.93 -13.02 -8.58
C TYR A 115 -15.28 -13.62 -8.97
N PRO A 116 -15.33 -14.92 -9.35
CA PRO A 116 -16.59 -15.59 -9.63
C PRO A 116 -17.41 -15.69 -8.35
N VAL A 117 -18.70 -15.39 -8.47
CA VAL A 117 -19.66 -15.41 -7.38
C VAL A 117 -20.97 -16.03 -7.84
N THR A 118 -21.67 -16.65 -6.88
CA THR A 118 -23.09 -16.96 -7.06
C THR A 118 -23.88 -15.74 -6.57
N LEU A 119 -24.57 -15.07 -7.48
CA LEU A 119 -25.40 -13.92 -7.16
C LEU A 119 -26.83 -14.37 -6.86
N ALA A 120 -27.26 -14.11 -5.63
CA ALA A 120 -28.66 -14.17 -5.22
C ALA A 120 -29.32 -12.81 -5.46
N GLU A 121 -30.41 -12.77 -6.22
CA GLU A 121 -31.20 -11.55 -6.45
C GLU A 121 -32.65 -11.78 -6.05
N VAL A 122 -33.23 -10.84 -5.31
CA VAL A 122 -34.65 -10.85 -4.96
C VAL A 122 -35.25 -9.47 -5.18
N ARG A 123 -36.46 -9.43 -5.74
CA ARG A 123 -37.21 -8.19 -5.95
C ARG A 123 -38.10 -7.92 -4.75
N VAL A 124 -37.76 -6.90 -3.96
CA VAL A 124 -38.47 -6.52 -2.73
C VAL A 124 -38.39 -5.00 -2.58
N PRO A 125 -39.47 -4.32 -2.15
CA PRO A 125 -39.44 -2.89 -1.87
C PRO A 125 -38.32 -2.53 -0.89
N ALA A 126 -37.66 -1.39 -1.10
CA ALA A 126 -36.53 -0.92 -0.27
C ALA A 126 -36.78 -1.04 1.24
N ALA A 127 -37.99 -0.69 1.70
CA ALA A 127 -38.38 -0.75 3.12
C ALA A 127 -38.32 -2.17 3.73
N ALA A 128 -38.51 -3.22 2.92
CA ALA A 128 -38.48 -4.61 3.37
C ALA A 128 -37.13 -5.31 3.13
N GLN A 129 -36.19 -4.69 2.42
CA GLN A 129 -34.89 -5.29 2.12
C GLN A 129 -34.08 -5.58 3.39
N ALA A 130 -34.07 -4.66 4.36
CA ALA A 130 -33.37 -4.87 5.63
C ALA A 130 -33.92 -6.08 6.40
N VAL A 131 -35.24 -6.28 6.41
CA VAL A 131 -35.90 -7.41 7.07
C VAL A 131 -35.55 -8.73 6.38
N VAL A 132 -35.57 -8.74 5.04
CA VAL A 132 -35.17 -9.92 4.25
C VAL A 132 -33.71 -10.28 4.51
N LEU A 133 -32.81 -9.29 4.47
CA LEU A 133 -31.39 -9.49 4.74
C LEU A 133 -31.14 -10.03 6.16
N GLN A 134 -31.86 -9.52 7.16
CA GLN A 134 -31.77 -10.01 8.54
C GLN A 134 -32.19 -11.49 8.66
N ARG A 135 -33.21 -11.91 7.91
CA ARG A 135 -33.66 -13.32 7.87
C ARG A 135 -32.69 -14.22 7.12
N TRP A 136 -32.01 -13.69 6.11
CA TRP A 136 -31.00 -14.41 5.31
C TRP A 136 -29.65 -14.55 6.02
N ARG A 137 -29.31 -13.60 6.90
CA ARG A 137 -28.02 -13.54 7.61
C ARG A 137 -27.49 -14.89 8.12
N PRO A 138 -28.29 -15.74 8.80
CA PRO A 138 -27.78 -17.02 9.31
C PRO A 138 -27.36 -18.02 8.23
N SER A 139 -27.97 -17.97 7.04
CA SER A 139 -27.57 -18.80 5.89
C SER A 139 -26.39 -18.20 5.14
N LEU A 140 -26.25 -16.87 5.15
CA LEU A 140 -25.20 -16.15 4.42
C LEU A 140 -23.88 -16.07 5.19
N ALA A 141 -23.91 -15.90 6.51
CA ALA A 141 -22.72 -15.78 7.35
C ALA A 141 -21.67 -16.90 7.15
N PRO A 142 -22.04 -18.19 7.10
CA PRO A 142 -21.05 -19.26 6.89
C PRO A 142 -20.53 -19.35 5.44
N LEU A 143 -21.09 -18.59 4.50
CA LEU A 143 -20.73 -18.62 3.07
C LEU A 143 -19.61 -17.65 2.71
N ALA A 144 -19.01 -16.98 3.70
CA ALA A 144 -17.75 -16.29 3.50
C ALA A 144 -16.65 -17.29 3.09
N ARG A 145 -15.85 -16.94 2.07
CA ARG A 145 -14.81 -17.84 1.57
C ARG A 145 -13.52 -17.63 2.35
N PRO A 146 -12.97 -18.66 3.03
CA PRO A 146 -11.65 -18.56 3.63
C PRO A 146 -10.57 -18.48 2.55
N VAL A 147 -9.64 -17.55 2.72
CA VAL A 147 -8.46 -17.37 1.89
C VAL A 147 -7.25 -17.62 2.76
N THR A 148 -6.48 -18.65 2.42
CA THR A 148 -5.23 -18.98 3.12
C THR A 148 -4.06 -18.81 2.18
N MET A 149 -2.95 -18.31 2.73
CA MET A 149 -1.76 -18.05 1.95
C MET A 149 -0.51 -18.38 2.75
N ARG A 150 0.20 -19.41 2.29
CA ARG A 150 1.47 -19.83 2.86
C ARG A 150 2.64 -19.20 2.11
N TYR A 151 3.58 -18.60 2.84
CA TYR A 151 4.80 -18.02 2.27
C TYR A 151 5.98 -18.11 3.23
N PRO A 152 7.22 -18.21 2.71
CA PRO A 152 8.41 -18.33 3.55
C PRO A 152 8.73 -17.00 4.25
N ILE A 153 9.17 -17.06 5.51
CA ILE A 153 9.78 -15.93 6.23
C ILE A 153 11.29 -16.16 6.30
N GLY A 154 12.04 -15.42 5.48
CA GLY A 154 13.47 -15.62 5.29
C GLY A 154 14.36 -15.46 6.53
N ARG A 155 13.86 -14.89 7.64
CA ARG A 155 14.67 -14.66 8.85
C ARG A 155 14.78 -15.88 9.79
N PHE A 156 13.86 -16.86 9.70
CA PHE A 156 13.80 -17.99 10.63
C PHE A 156 13.58 -19.36 9.97
N GLY A 157 13.63 -19.45 8.63
CA GLY A 157 13.48 -20.72 7.92
C GLY A 157 12.10 -21.38 8.06
N GLY A 158 11.10 -20.64 8.55
CA GLY A 158 9.73 -21.12 8.74
C GLY A 158 8.79 -20.60 7.65
N ASP A 159 7.73 -21.38 7.40
CA ASP A 159 6.60 -20.94 6.61
C ASP A 159 5.60 -20.21 7.51
N HIS A 160 5.07 -19.11 7.00
CA HIS A 160 3.98 -18.38 7.63
C HIS A 160 2.71 -18.60 6.85
N GLU A 161 1.66 -18.95 7.57
CA GLU A 161 0.32 -19.12 7.03
C GLU A 161 -0.52 -17.91 7.46
N ALA A 162 -0.91 -17.11 6.47
CA ALA A 162 -1.84 -16.01 6.66
C ALA A 162 -3.26 -16.48 6.34
N HIS A 163 -4.23 -15.98 7.10
CA HIS A 163 -5.65 -16.29 6.93
C HIS A 163 -6.45 -14.98 6.79
N ALA A 164 -7.35 -14.94 5.82
CA ALA A 164 -8.32 -13.87 5.63
C ALA A 164 -9.65 -14.46 5.18
N LEU A 165 -10.71 -13.66 5.26
CA LEU A 165 -12.04 -14.03 4.78
C LEU A 165 -12.41 -13.10 3.63
N LEU A 166 -12.90 -13.68 2.54
CA LEU A 166 -13.60 -12.94 1.50
C LEU A 166 -15.08 -12.90 1.91
N PRO A 167 -15.60 -11.73 2.32
CA PRO A 167 -16.95 -11.65 2.85
C PRO A 167 -17.99 -11.78 1.73
N VAL A 168 -19.19 -12.21 2.11
CA VAL A 168 -20.38 -12.09 1.27
C VAL A 168 -20.62 -10.60 1.02
N GLN A 169 -20.87 -10.21 -0.22
CA GLN A 169 -21.12 -8.80 -0.57
C GLN A 169 -22.61 -8.59 -0.79
N ILE A 170 -23.12 -7.43 -0.37
CA ILE A 170 -24.52 -7.06 -0.47
C ILE A 170 -24.60 -5.78 -1.29
N ARG A 171 -25.60 -5.71 -2.15
CA ARG A 171 -25.93 -4.50 -2.89
C ARG A 171 -27.42 -4.23 -2.80
N HIS A 172 -27.73 -3.06 -2.26
CA HIS A 172 -29.08 -2.51 -2.22
C HIS A 172 -29.33 -1.70 -3.50
N LEU A 173 -30.38 -2.06 -4.23
CA LEU A 173 -30.90 -1.31 -5.36
C LEU A 173 -32.37 -0.95 -5.04
N ASP A 174 -32.97 -0.03 -5.80
CA ASP A 174 -34.30 0.54 -5.48
C ASP A 174 -35.37 -0.53 -5.17
N ASP A 175 -35.53 -1.52 -6.05
CA ASP A 175 -36.52 -2.59 -5.92
C ASP A 175 -35.88 -3.99 -5.77
N ARG A 176 -34.55 -4.06 -5.63
CA ARG A 176 -33.80 -5.32 -5.66
C ARG A 176 -32.74 -5.37 -4.58
N LEU A 177 -32.70 -6.51 -3.90
CA LEU A 177 -31.59 -6.88 -3.05
C LEU A 177 -30.73 -7.91 -3.79
N GLN A 178 -29.44 -7.62 -3.92
CA GLN A 178 -28.46 -8.51 -4.52
C GLN A 178 -27.41 -8.92 -3.48
N VAL A 179 -27.08 -10.20 -3.45
CA VAL A 179 -26.09 -10.78 -2.54
C VAL A 179 -25.12 -11.63 -3.35
N ALA A 180 -23.85 -11.28 -3.34
CA ALA A 180 -22.79 -12.00 -4.03
C ALA A 180 -22.05 -12.92 -3.07
N LEU A 181 -22.12 -14.22 -3.36
CA LEU A 181 -21.55 -15.29 -2.57
C LEU A 181 -20.20 -15.72 -3.16
N PRO A 182 -19.09 -15.56 -2.41
CA PRO A 182 -17.75 -15.92 -2.89
C PRO A 182 -17.47 -17.43 -2.87
N ALA A 183 -18.27 -18.20 -2.13
CA ALA A 183 -18.16 -19.66 -2.02
C ALA A 183 -18.98 -20.38 -3.11
N ALA A 184 -18.52 -21.56 -3.49
CA ALA A 184 -19.30 -22.46 -4.33
C ALA A 184 -20.45 -23.03 -3.49
N VAL A 185 -21.67 -22.87 -3.97
CA VAL A 185 -22.90 -23.30 -3.29
C VAL A 185 -23.79 -24.06 -4.26
N ASP A 186 -24.58 -24.99 -3.72
CA ASP A 186 -25.71 -25.55 -4.47
C ASP A 186 -26.79 -24.46 -4.61
N ALA A 187 -26.89 -23.92 -5.82
CA ALA A 187 -27.79 -22.81 -6.13
C ALA A 187 -29.26 -23.17 -5.86
N VAL A 188 -29.67 -24.42 -6.08
CA VAL A 188 -31.07 -24.84 -5.91
C VAL A 188 -31.40 -24.97 -4.43
N ALA A 189 -30.52 -25.63 -3.66
CA ALA A 189 -30.70 -25.78 -2.23
C ALA A 189 -30.71 -24.43 -1.51
N LEU A 190 -29.75 -23.56 -1.85
CA LEU A 190 -29.66 -22.23 -1.23
C LEU A 190 -30.84 -21.33 -1.63
N GLN A 191 -31.29 -21.38 -2.89
CA GLN A 191 -32.48 -20.65 -3.33
C GLN A 191 -33.72 -21.03 -2.51
N ALA A 192 -33.93 -22.33 -2.28
CA ALA A 192 -35.04 -22.82 -1.47
C ALA A 192 -34.94 -22.33 -0.01
N GLU A 193 -33.75 -22.43 0.59
CA GLU A 193 -33.52 -21.99 1.97
C GLU A 193 -33.76 -20.48 2.15
N LEU A 194 -33.21 -19.65 1.24
CA LEU A 194 -33.38 -18.20 1.30
C LEU A 194 -34.84 -17.78 1.09
N ALA A 195 -35.56 -18.43 0.16
CA ALA A 195 -36.98 -18.17 -0.04
C ALA A 195 -37.80 -18.54 1.22
N GLN A 196 -37.54 -19.71 1.79
CA GLN A 196 -38.21 -20.18 3.01
C GLN A 196 -37.97 -19.24 4.19
N ARG A 197 -36.72 -18.85 4.45
CA ARG A 197 -36.38 -17.97 5.58
C ARG A 197 -36.99 -16.59 5.47
N ALA A 198 -37.09 -16.04 4.26
CA ALA A 198 -37.71 -14.74 4.05
C ALA A 198 -39.24 -14.79 4.02
N GLY A 199 -39.85 -15.99 3.92
CA GLY A 199 -41.30 -16.13 3.71
C GLY A 199 -41.73 -15.71 2.30
N LEU A 200 -40.86 -15.93 1.31
CA LEU A 200 -41.08 -15.57 -0.09
C LEU A 200 -41.55 -16.79 -0.89
N PRO A 201 -42.30 -16.60 -2.00
CA PRO A 201 -42.71 -17.71 -2.83
C PRO A 201 -41.52 -18.41 -3.48
N ALA A 202 -41.67 -19.72 -3.73
CA ALA A 202 -40.67 -20.51 -4.44
C ALA A 202 -40.40 -19.87 -5.82
N GLY A 203 -39.13 -19.53 -6.09
CA GLY A 203 -38.73 -18.83 -7.33
C GLY A 203 -38.67 -17.30 -7.25
N ALA A 204 -39.05 -16.67 -6.13
CA ALA A 204 -38.86 -15.22 -5.93
C ALA A 204 -37.38 -14.80 -5.89
N VAL A 205 -36.52 -15.73 -5.48
CA VAL A 205 -35.08 -15.55 -5.44
C VAL A 205 -34.47 -16.15 -6.70
N SER A 206 -33.77 -15.32 -7.47
CA SER A 206 -33.00 -15.73 -8.65
C SER A 206 -31.55 -15.98 -8.26
N MET A 207 -30.98 -17.07 -8.76
CA MET A 207 -29.57 -17.41 -8.60
C MET A 207 -28.89 -17.38 -9.97
N ARG A 208 -27.77 -16.66 -10.09
CA ARG A 208 -26.96 -16.66 -11.30
C ARG A 208 -25.47 -16.60 -10.99
N GLN A 209 -24.66 -17.22 -11.84
CA GLN A 209 -23.22 -17.02 -11.79
C GLN A 209 -22.88 -15.64 -12.36
N ALA A 210 -21.99 -14.93 -11.69
CA ALA A 210 -21.51 -13.62 -12.11
C ALA A 210 -20.05 -13.44 -11.72
N GLN A 211 -19.43 -12.39 -12.25
CA GLN A 211 -18.15 -11.91 -11.77
C GLN A 211 -18.39 -10.54 -11.12
N VAL A 212 -17.93 -10.37 -9.88
CA VAL A 212 -18.12 -9.13 -9.12
C VAL A 212 -16.78 -8.62 -8.65
N ALA A 213 -16.55 -7.31 -8.83
CA ALA A 213 -15.36 -6.60 -8.37
C ALA A 213 -15.78 -5.49 -7.39
N PRO A 214 -15.93 -5.77 -6.09
CA PRO A 214 -16.52 -4.85 -5.12
C PRO A 214 -15.85 -3.47 -5.01
N TRP A 215 -14.56 -3.37 -5.37
CA TRP A 215 -13.85 -2.08 -5.36
C TRP A 215 -14.04 -1.25 -6.64
N MET A 216 -14.44 -1.89 -7.73
CA MET A 216 -14.68 -1.23 -9.02
C MET A 216 -16.17 -0.97 -9.25
N ASP A 217 -17.02 -1.87 -8.76
CA ASP A 217 -18.46 -1.79 -8.88
C ASP A 217 -19.05 -1.03 -7.68
N ALA A 218 -19.82 0.02 -7.94
CA ALA A 218 -20.45 0.79 -6.86
C ALA A 218 -21.58 0.02 -6.15
N GLY A 219 -21.76 0.34 -4.87
CA GLY A 219 -22.89 -0.12 -4.05
C GLY A 219 -22.73 -1.51 -3.43
N TRP A 220 -21.56 -2.14 -3.53
CA TRP A 220 -21.25 -3.35 -2.78
C TRP A 220 -20.74 -3.03 -1.38
N GLU A 221 -21.33 -3.67 -0.39
CA GLU A 221 -20.92 -3.59 1.00
C GLU A 221 -20.71 -5.00 1.57
N PRO A 222 -19.66 -5.23 2.37
CA PRO A 222 -19.48 -6.52 3.00
C PRO A 222 -20.62 -6.78 3.99
N LEU A 223 -21.13 -8.02 4.01
CA LEU A 223 -22.00 -8.50 5.06
C LEU A 223 -21.23 -8.39 6.38
N GLY A 224 -21.53 -7.35 7.15
CA GLY A 224 -20.89 -7.11 8.45
C GLY A 224 -21.16 -8.26 9.42
N ASP A 225 -20.27 -8.39 10.40
CA ASP A 225 -20.43 -9.32 11.51
C ASP A 225 -21.76 -9.06 12.26
N PRO A 226 -22.32 -10.09 12.93
CA PRO A 226 -23.51 -9.95 13.76
C PRO A 226 -23.38 -8.86 14.84
#